data_AF-A0A388KF78-F1
#
_entry.id   AF-A0A388KF78-F1
#
_cell.length_a   1.000
_cell.length_b   1.000
_cell.length_c   1.000
_cell.angle_alpha   90.00
_cell.angle_beta   90.00
_cell.angle_gamma   90.00
#
_symmetry.space_group_name_H-M   'P 1'
#
loop_
_entity.id
_entity.type
_entity.pdbx_description
1 polymer ?
#
loop_
_entity_poly.entity_id
_entity_poly.type
_entity_poly.pdbx_seq_one_letter_code
_entity_poly.pdbx_strand_id
1 'polypeptide(L)'
;MNESWNAKFESVCSALCSDKAAGVNNSELEKLKKQVELLQVSKRTTMGNPEASTSRQTYNSDAALAHLLQEQKEMRAKLESAVGACRRVETLENELWLIKQSHDDAIQEMETWKKEALRTDNKRSHIATSPASTLKMPPAATPRRSPSKEQMEQTAQLRQLHNLEAETLKELRLQELNRRREAEQENARLKEELAKRSRATPKSSFWEKLDEVDVVAGGSVPVPRTSKGKKKPCSGSEIGRDNDREALVRESKKEFHNLKKDDVMEICTKEGIKYTTLSETITEIINKCVERAFGKKPVIQEVSDDVAGESQDDSRNDGRDSAAS
;
A
#
# COMPACT_ATOMS: atom_id res chain seq x y z
N MET A 1 -14.74 15.53 -14.84
CA MET A 1 -13.37 15.94 -14.47
C MET A 1 -12.35 14.79 -14.53
N ASN A 2 -12.72 13.53 -14.29
CA ASN A 2 -11.78 12.39 -14.33
C ASN A 2 -11.22 12.05 -15.72
N GLU A 3 -11.97 12.29 -16.80
CA GLU A 3 -11.51 11.98 -18.18
C GLU A 3 -10.28 12.80 -18.59
N SER A 4 -10.19 14.06 -18.15
CA SER A 4 -9.03 14.92 -18.44
C SER A 4 -7.76 14.42 -17.73
N TRP A 5 -7.90 13.90 -16.52
CA TRP A 5 -6.80 13.31 -15.77
C TRP A 5 -6.36 11.97 -16.36
N ASN A 6 -7.31 11.14 -16.77
CA ASN A 6 -7.01 9.88 -17.46
C ASN A 6 -6.29 10.12 -18.80
N ALA A 7 -6.75 11.07 -19.60
CA ALA A 7 -6.10 11.41 -20.87
C ALA A 7 -4.67 11.95 -20.68
N LYS A 8 -4.44 12.75 -19.64
CA LYS A 8 -3.09 13.23 -19.29
C LYS A 8 -2.19 12.09 -18.82
N PHE A 9 -2.72 11.15 -18.04
CA PHE A 9 -1.98 9.99 -17.56
C PHE A 9 -1.61 9.04 -18.71
N GLU A 10 -2.56 8.70 -19.58
CA GLU A 10 -2.34 7.92 -20.81
C GLU A 10 -1.27 8.55 -21.72
N SER A 11 -1.27 9.89 -21.85
CA SER A 11 -0.26 10.63 -22.61
C SER A 11 1.14 10.52 -21.99
N VAL A 12 1.25 10.59 -20.66
CA VAL A 12 2.53 10.43 -19.94
C VAL A 12 3.05 8.99 -20.04
N CYS A 13 2.18 8.00 -19.88
CA CYS A 13 2.54 6.58 -20.07
C CYS A 13 2.98 6.29 -21.50
N SER A 14 2.30 6.88 -22.50
CA SER A 14 2.69 6.76 -23.89
C SER A 14 4.06 7.38 -24.15
N ALA A 15 4.38 8.54 -23.56
CA ALA A 15 5.71 9.15 -23.67
C ALA A 15 6.81 8.25 -23.05
N LEU A 16 6.57 7.71 -21.85
CA LEU A 16 7.52 6.84 -21.14
C LEU A 16 7.75 5.48 -21.84
N CYS A 17 6.72 4.93 -22.46
CA CYS A 17 6.83 3.68 -23.23
C CYS A 17 7.48 3.91 -24.60
N SER A 18 7.26 5.07 -25.22
CA SER A 18 7.89 5.45 -26.48
C SER A 18 9.41 5.60 -26.32
N ASP A 19 9.87 6.14 -25.19
CA ASP A 19 11.30 6.32 -24.90
C ASP A 19 12.03 5.02 -24.53
N LYS A 20 11.32 3.97 -24.10
CA LYS A 20 11.94 2.66 -23.77
C LYS A 20 12.01 1.69 -24.95
N ALA A 21 11.17 1.86 -25.97
CA ALA A 21 11.17 0.99 -27.15
C ALA A 21 12.13 1.48 -28.26
N ALA A 22 12.50 2.77 -28.26
CA ALA A 22 13.40 3.35 -29.23
C ALA A 22 14.83 3.45 -28.67
N GLY A 23 15.58 2.34 -28.66
CA GLY A 23 17.04 2.44 -28.63
C GLY A 23 17.72 2.09 -27.30
N VAL A 24 17.28 1.04 -26.60
CA VAL A 24 18.32 0.16 -26.04
C VAL A 24 19.02 -0.43 -27.24
N ASN A 25 20.14 0.20 -27.61
CA ASN A 25 20.90 0.01 -28.83
C ASN A 25 21.16 -1.48 -29.05
N ASN A 26 20.31 -2.14 -29.84
CA ASN A 26 20.49 -3.55 -30.22
C ASN A 26 21.86 -3.74 -30.89
N SER A 27 22.39 -2.67 -31.49
CA SER A 27 23.76 -2.56 -32.01
C SER A 27 24.84 -2.56 -30.94
N GLU A 28 24.64 -1.93 -29.78
CA GLU A 28 25.57 -2.02 -28.64
C GLU A 28 25.50 -3.40 -27.99
N LEU A 29 24.32 -3.99 -27.91
CA LEU A 29 24.11 -5.34 -27.40
C LEU A 29 24.84 -6.37 -28.29
N GLU A 30 24.73 -6.25 -29.61
CA GLU A 30 25.49 -7.05 -30.58
C GLU A 30 27.02 -6.78 -30.53
N LYS A 31 27.45 -5.54 -30.31
CA LYS A 31 28.88 -5.21 -30.13
C LYS A 31 29.45 -5.84 -28.85
N LEU A 32 28.72 -5.75 -27.73
CA LEU A 32 29.12 -6.39 -26.47
C LEU A 32 29.16 -7.91 -26.63
N LYS A 33 28.17 -8.50 -27.28
CA LYS A 33 28.13 -9.95 -27.55
C LYS A 33 29.35 -10.40 -28.35
N LYS A 34 29.72 -9.67 -29.40
CA LYS A 34 30.95 -9.94 -30.19
C LYS A 34 32.23 -9.76 -29.37
N GLN A 35 32.33 -8.75 -28.51
CA GLN A 35 33.48 -8.58 -27.61
C GLN A 35 33.62 -9.73 -26.62
N VAL A 36 32.51 -10.19 -26.03
CA VAL A 36 32.50 -11.33 -25.12
C VAL A 36 32.95 -12.61 -25.83
N GLU A 37 32.48 -12.85 -27.06
CA GLU A 37 32.89 -13.99 -27.88
C GLU A 37 34.38 -13.94 -28.22
N LEU A 38 34.90 -12.78 -28.62
CA LEU A 38 36.31 -12.58 -28.92
C LEU A 38 37.21 -12.84 -27.69
N LEU A 39 36.80 -12.33 -26.51
CA LEU A 39 37.49 -12.58 -25.25
C LEU A 39 37.43 -14.06 -24.85
N GLN A 40 36.32 -14.74 -25.09
CA GLN A 40 36.20 -16.19 -24.85
C GLN A 40 37.14 -17.00 -25.73
N VAL A 41 37.23 -16.67 -27.03
CA VAL A 41 38.14 -17.33 -27.97
C VAL A 41 39.60 -17.05 -27.58
N SER A 42 39.96 -15.80 -27.26
CA SER A 42 41.30 -15.42 -26.81
C SER A 42 41.70 -16.15 -25.52
N LYS A 43 40.79 -16.29 -24.55
CA LYS A 43 41.06 -17.04 -23.31
C LYS A 43 41.29 -18.53 -23.57
N ARG A 44 40.62 -19.12 -24.57
CA ARG A 44 40.83 -20.53 -24.97
C ARG A 44 42.15 -20.73 -25.68
N THR A 45 42.58 -19.81 -26.55
CA THR A 45 43.86 -19.91 -27.26
C THR A 45 45.06 -19.63 -26.34
N THR A 46 44.92 -18.76 -25.34
CA THR A 46 46.02 -18.43 -24.40
C THR A 46 46.29 -19.54 -23.38
N MET A 47 45.37 -20.50 -23.20
CA MET A 47 45.56 -21.66 -22.31
C MET A 47 46.16 -22.89 -23.04
N GLY A 48 46.48 -22.76 -24.32
CA GLY A 48 47.01 -23.83 -25.18
C GLY A 48 48.53 -23.97 -25.17
N ASN A 49 49.22 -23.76 -24.04
CA ASN A 49 50.64 -24.09 -23.90
C ASN A 49 50.88 -24.89 -22.60
N PRO A 50 50.85 -26.23 -22.64
CA PRO A 50 51.00 -27.08 -21.47
C PRO A 50 52.46 -27.47 -21.30
N GLU A 51 53.35 -26.53 -20.96
CA GLU A 51 54.73 -26.92 -20.65
C GLU A 51 55.45 -25.95 -19.71
N ALA A 52 54.91 -25.79 -18.50
CA ALA A 52 55.71 -25.35 -17.36
C ALA A 52 55.04 -25.79 -16.04
N SER A 53 55.57 -26.89 -15.53
CA SER A 53 55.47 -27.44 -14.18
C SER A 53 55.10 -26.44 -13.06
N THR A 54 53.86 -26.52 -12.58
CA THR A 54 53.54 -26.33 -11.15
C THR A 54 52.50 -27.38 -10.74
N SER A 55 53.02 -28.56 -10.41
CA SER A 55 52.31 -29.60 -9.68
C SER A 55 51.82 -29.05 -8.33
N ARG A 56 50.54 -29.32 -8.00
CA ARG A 56 49.83 -29.09 -6.72
C ARG A 56 48.76 -27.98 -6.69
N GLN A 57 47.72 -28.05 -7.53
CA GLN A 57 46.41 -27.46 -7.17
C GLN A 57 45.20 -28.07 -7.90
N THR A 58 45.17 -29.38 -8.13
CA THR A 58 44.07 -30.05 -8.83
C THR A 58 42.94 -30.56 -7.93
N TYR A 59 43.11 -30.61 -6.61
CA TYR A 59 42.09 -31.12 -5.68
C TYR A 59 40.97 -30.12 -5.34
N ASN A 60 41.10 -28.84 -5.73
CA ASN A 60 40.08 -27.81 -5.44
C ASN A 60 39.16 -27.50 -6.65
N SER A 61 39.42 -28.03 -7.85
CA SER A 61 38.62 -27.69 -9.03
C SER A 61 37.22 -28.33 -9.02
N ASP A 62 37.11 -29.54 -8.48
CA ASP A 62 35.84 -30.28 -8.45
C ASP A 62 34.85 -29.68 -7.44
N ALA A 63 35.35 -29.28 -6.27
CA ALA A 63 34.55 -28.54 -5.28
C ALA A 63 34.05 -27.18 -5.81
N ALA A 64 34.89 -26.46 -6.57
CA ALA A 64 34.49 -25.21 -7.20
C ALA A 64 33.43 -25.41 -8.28
N LEU A 65 33.54 -26.48 -9.08
CA LEU A 65 32.54 -26.85 -10.09
C LEU A 65 31.21 -27.24 -9.43
N ALA A 66 31.25 -28.03 -8.36
CA ALA A 66 30.07 -28.42 -7.60
C ALA A 66 29.36 -27.19 -7.00
N HIS A 67 30.12 -26.24 -6.44
CA HIS A 67 29.57 -24.97 -5.94
C HIS A 67 28.90 -24.17 -7.05
N LEU A 68 29.54 -24.02 -8.20
CA LEU A 68 28.99 -23.28 -9.34
C LEU A 68 27.68 -23.91 -9.87
N LEU A 69 27.63 -25.24 -9.97
CA LEU A 69 26.42 -25.96 -10.37
C LEU A 69 25.29 -25.80 -9.35
N GLN A 70 25.63 -25.78 -8.06
CA GLN A 70 24.67 -25.53 -6.99
C GLN A 70 24.11 -24.11 -7.07
N GLU A 71 24.97 -23.10 -7.22
CA GLU A 71 24.55 -21.71 -7.40
C GLU A 71 23.66 -21.54 -8.64
N GLN A 72 23.97 -22.23 -9.74
CA GLN A 72 23.14 -22.21 -10.95
C GLN A 72 21.73 -22.78 -10.69
N LYS A 73 21.63 -23.90 -9.96
CA LYS A 73 20.33 -24.50 -9.58
C LYS A 73 19.54 -23.54 -8.69
N GLU A 74 20.19 -22.91 -7.73
CA GLU A 74 19.55 -21.93 -6.84
C GLU A 74 19.07 -20.69 -7.60
N MET A 75 19.86 -20.17 -8.54
CA MET A 75 19.44 -19.06 -9.39
C MET A 75 18.26 -19.45 -10.28
N ARG A 76 18.25 -20.65 -10.85
CA ARG A 76 17.11 -21.15 -11.64
C ARG A 76 15.85 -21.26 -10.77
N ALA A 77 15.94 -21.82 -9.57
CA ALA A 77 14.81 -21.92 -8.64
C ALA A 77 14.26 -20.54 -8.25
N LYS A 78 15.15 -19.56 -8.00
CA LYS A 78 14.75 -18.17 -7.72
C LYS A 78 14.04 -17.54 -8.92
N LEU A 79 14.53 -17.76 -10.14
CA LEU A 79 13.90 -17.25 -11.36
C LEU A 79 12.52 -17.88 -11.58
N GLU A 80 12.38 -19.18 -11.43
CA GLU A 80 11.09 -19.88 -11.54
C GLU A 80 10.09 -19.38 -10.49
N SER A 81 10.54 -19.19 -9.25
CA SER A 81 9.72 -18.57 -8.20
C SER A 81 9.30 -17.14 -8.54
N ALA A 82 10.21 -16.33 -9.11
CA ALA A 82 9.90 -14.97 -9.53
C ALA A 82 8.89 -14.94 -10.68
N VAL A 83 9.05 -15.81 -11.69
CA VAL A 83 8.08 -15.97 -12.79
C VAL A 83 6.71 -16.39 -12.27
N GLY A 84 6.67 -17.32 -11.30
CA GLY A 84 5.42 -17.71 -10.64
C GLY A 84 4.76 -16.54 -9.89
N ALA A 85 5.54 -15.70 -9.22
CA ALA A 85 5.03 -14.49 -8.57
C ALA A 85 4.49 -13.47 -9.59
N CYS A 86 5.19 -13.24 -10.71
CA CYS A 86 4.72 -12.35 -11.78
C CYS A 86 3.37 -12.81 -12.35
N ARG A 87 3.18 -14.12 -12.62
CA ARG A 87 1.90 -14.65 -13.11
C ARG A 87 0.75 -14.43 -12.13
N ARG A 88 1.02 -14.52 -10.82
CA ARG A 88 0.01 -14.22 -9.79
C ARG A 88 -0.37 -12.74 -9.80
N VAL A 89 0.60 -11.84 -9.94
CA VAL A 89 0.34 -10.40 -10.06
C VAL A 89 -0.52 -10.11 -11.30
N GLU A 90 -0.16 -10.66 -12.45
CA GLU A 90 -0.92 -10.52 -13.70
C GLU A 90 -2.38 -11.01 -13.55
N THR A 91 -2.59 -12.11 -12.84
CA THR A 91 -3.95 -12.62 -12.55
C THR A 91 -4.75 -11.64 -11.69
N LEU A 92 -4.14 -11.09 -10.62
CA LEU A 92 -4.78 -10.10 -9.76
C LEU A 92 -5.06 -8.77 -10.47
N GLU A 93 -4.19 -8.34 -11.39
CA GLU A 93 -4.40 -7.16 -12.22
C GLU A 93 -5.61 -7.33 -13.15
N ASN A 94 -5.75 -8.52 -13.76
CA ASN A 94 -6.91 -8.84 -14.60
C ASN A 94 -8.22 -8.87 -13.78
N GLU A 95 -8.21 -9.43 -12.58
CA GLU A 95 -9.37 -9.43 -11.68
C GLU A 95 -9.76 -8.00 -11.26
N LEU A 96 -8.79 -7.15 -10.90
CA LEU A 96 -9.03 -5.75 -10.58
C LEU A 96 -9.64 -4.99 -11.75
N TRP A 97 -9.16 -5.25 -12.97
CA TRP A 97 -9.69 -4.64 -14.18
C TRP A 97 -11.15 -5.05 -14.42
N LEU A 98 -11.48 -6.33 -14.26
CA LEU A 98 -12.86 -6.85 -14.37
C LEU A 98 -13.81 -6.23 -13.34
N ILE A 99 -13.37 -6.12 -12.08
CA ILE A 99 -14.16 -5.49 -11.01
C ILE A 99 -14.44 -4.02 -11.34
N LYS A 100 -13.41 -3.30 -11.82
CA LYS A 100 -13.56 -1.90 -12.22
C LYS A 100 -14.56 -1.74 -13.37
N GLN A 101 -14.47 -2.59 -14.38
CA GLN A 101 -15.41 -2.59 -15.50
C GLN A 101 -16.85 -2.83 -15.02
N SER A 102 -17.07 -3.86 -14.20
CA SER A 102 -18.40 -4.16 -13.64
C SER A 102 -18.96 -3.02 -12.79
N HIS A 103 -18.13 -2.33 -12.03
CA HIS A 103 -18.54 -1.15 -11.26
C HIS A 103 -18.96 0.01 -12.18
N ASP A 104 -18.20 0.27 -13.24
CA ASP A 104 -18.51 1.32 -14.20
C ASP A 104 -19.82 1.00 -14.96
N ASP A 105 -20.04 -0.26 -15.34
CA ASP A 105 -21.29 -0.72 -15.94
C ASP A 105 -22.49 -0.53 -14.99
N ALA A 106 -22.33 -0.87 -13.70
CA ALA A 106 -23.37 -0.67 -12.69
C ALA A 106 -23.72 0.82 -12.49
N ILE A 107 -22.72 1.71 -12.56
CA ILE A 107 -22.95 3.17 -12.53
C ILE A 107 -23.73 3.62 -13.76
N GLN A 108 -23.36 3.16 -14.96
CA GLN A 108 -24.09 3.50 -16.20
C GLN A 108 -25.53 3.00 -16.15
N GLU A 109 -25.76 1.80 -15.62
CA GLU A 109 -27.10 1.25 -15.44
C GLU A 109 -27.91 2.10 -14.46
N MET A 110 -27.34 2.46 -13.31
CA MET A 110 -27.98 3.35 -12.33
C MET A 110 -28.34 4.70 -12.95
N GLU A 111 -27.44 5.31 -13.74
CA GLU A 111 -27.73 6.55 -14.44
C GLU A 111 -28.85 6.40 -15.47
N THR A 112 -28.91 5.25 -16.15
CA THR A 112 -29.97 4.93 -17.11
C THR A 112 -31.32 4.80 -16.39
N TRP A 113 -31.38 4.05 -15.29
CA TRP A 113 -32.57 3.94 -14.45
C TRP A 113 -33.02 5.29 -13.88
N LYS A 114 -32.07 6.13 -13.47
CA LYS A 114 -32.34 7.50 -13.02
C LYS A 114 -32.96 8.36 -14.13
N LYS A 115 -32.42 8.30 -15.35
CA LYS A 115 -32.97 9.03 -16.52
C LYS A 115 -34.36 8.54 -16.87
N GLU A 116 -34.59 7.23 -16.83
CA GLU A 116 -35.90 6.62 -17.12
C GLU A 116 -36.95 6.99 -16.05
N ALA A 117 -36.60 6.95 -14.77
CA ALA A 117 -37.47 7.38 -13.68
C ALA A 117 -37.86 8.87 -13.76
N LEU A 118 -36.99 9.70 -14.35
CA LEU A 118 -37.21 11.13 -14.56
C LEU A 118 -37.91 11.44 -15.90
N ARG A 119 -38.16 10.47 -16.79
CA ARG A 119 -38.97 10.71 -18.00
C ARG A 119 -40.37 11.14 -17.57
N THR A 120 -40.71 12.38 -17.87
CA THR A 120 -42.00 13.04 -17.60
C THR A 120 -43.21 12.40 -18.28
N ASP A 121 -43.02 11.31 -19.03
CA ASP A 121 -44.10 10.56 -19.69
C ASP A 121 -44.60 9.37 -18.85
N ASN A 122 -44.05 9.14 -17.65
CA ASN A 122 -44.60 8.19 -16.70
C ASN A 122 -45.84 8.79 -16.00
N LYS A 123 -47.00 8.74 -16.68
CA LYS A 123 -48.28 9.30 -16.20
C LYS A 123 -48.83 8.68 -14.89
N ARG A 124 -48.12 7.74 -14.25
CA ARG A 124 -48.52 7.11 -12.99
C ARG A 124 -48.02 7.83 -11.74
N SER A 125 -47.14 8.83 -11.84
CA SER A 125 -46.57 9.52 -10.68
C SER A 125 -47.11 10.93 -10.42
N HIS A 126 -48.20 11.36 -11.09
CA HIS A 126 -48.85 12.65 -10.81
C HIS A 126 -49.67 12.63 -9.50
N ILE A 127 -49.14 12.03 -8.42
CA ILE A 127 -49.61 12.30 -7.06
C ILE A 127 -48.94 13.60 -6.67
N ALA A 128 -49.69 14.68 -6.82
CA ALA A 128 -49.30 16.03 -6.50
C ALA A 128 -48.62 16.12 -5.12
N THR A 129 -47.33 16.48 -5.11
CA THR A 129 -46.71 17.19 -4.00
C THR A 129 -47.38 18.57 -3.92
N SER A 130 -48.60 18.60 -3.38
CA SER A 130 -49.30 19.83 -3.05
C SER A 130 -48.79 20.31 -1.68
N PRO A 131 -48.13 21.47 -1.59
CA PRO A 131 -47.80 22.04 -0.30
C PRO A 131 -49.07 22.67 0.29
N ALA A 132 -49.28 22.41 1.58
CA ALA A 132 -50.36 22.98 2.40
C ALA A 132 -51.77 22.42 2.15
N SER A 133 -52.14 21.42 2.93
CA SER A 133 -53.53 21.27 3.34
C SER A 133 -53.62 20.75 4.77
N THR A 134 -53.81 21.67 5.69
CA THR A 134 -54.30 21.42 7.04
C THR A 134 -55.74 20.89 6.94
N LEU A 135 -55.90 19.59 6.69
CA LEU A 135 -57.20 18.95 6.71
C LEU A 135 -57.16 17.74 7.65
N LYS A 136 -57.93 17.89 8.74
CA LYS A 136 -58.32 16.85 9.69
C LYS A 136 -58.70 15.58 8.94
N MET A 137 -57.86 14.55 9.05
CA MET A 137 -58.13 13.24 8.46
C MET A 137 -59.23 12.53 9.26
N PRO A 138 -60.30 12.03 8.61
CA PRO A 138 -61.22 11.08 9.24
C PRO A 138 -60.50 9.74 9.49
N PRO A 139 -60.92 8.94 10.47
CA PRO A 139 -60.42 7.57 10.63
C PRO A 139 -60.91 6.73 9.45
N ALA A 140 -60.09 6.65 8.40
CA ALA A 140 -60.35 5.81 7.24
C ALA A 140 -60.11 4.35 7.62
N ALA A 141 -61.19 3.66 7.99
CA ALA A 141 -61.24 2.21 7.98
C ALA A 141 -61.11 1.73 6.52
N THR A 142 -59.90 1.35 6.11
CA THR A 142 -59.67 0.76 4.79
C THR A 142 -60.28 -0.64 4.74
N PRO A 143 -61.07 -0.96 3.70
CA PRO A 143 -61.59 -2.30 3.48
C PRO A 143 -60.43 -3.28 3.33
N ARG A 144 -60.47 -4.34 4.15
CA ARG A 144 -59.55 -5.48 4.14
C ARG A 144 -59.62 -6.18 2.77
N ARG A 145 -58.92 -5.66 1.76
CA ARG A 145 -58.77 -6.31 0.47
C ARG A 145 -58.08 -7.66 0.69
N SER A 146 -58.76 -8.72 0.31
CA SER A 146 -58.20 -10.06 0.24
C SER A 146 -56.93 -10.05 -0.62
N PRO A 147 -55.87 -10.76 -0.22
CA PRO A 147 -54.60 -10.78 -0.93
C PRO A 147 -54.83 -11.22 -2.37
N SER A 148 -54.51 -10.32 -3.31
CA SER A 148 -54.48 -10.63 -4.75
C SER A 148 -53.48 -11.76 -4.99
N LYS A 149 -53.77 -12.66 -5.94
CA LYS A 149 -52.88 -13.78 -6.30
C LYS A 149 -51.46 -13.32 -6.66
N GLU A 150 -51.28 -12.11 -7.18
CA GLU A 150 -49.97 -11.49 -7.45
C GLU A 150 -49.11 -11.31 -6.19
N GLN A 151 -49.73 -11.04 -5.04
CA GLN A 151 -49.01 -10.84 -3.78
C GLN A 151 -48.38 -12.15 -3.30
N MET A 152 -48.99 -13.29 -3.64
CA MET A 152 -48.48 -14.62 -3.28
C MET A 152 -47.21 -14.95 -4.09
N GLU A 153 -47.16 -14.61 -5.37
CA GLU A 153 -45.97 -14.79 -6.22
C GLU A 153 -44.80 -13.91 -5.76
N GLN A 154 -45.06 -12.64 -5.41
CA GLN A 154 -44.03 -11.74 -4.88
C GLN A 154 -43.41 -12.27 -3.57
N THR A 155 -44.21 -12.85 -2.68
CA THR A 155 -43.68 -13.46 -1.44
C THR A 155 -42.86 -14.73 -1.67
N ALA A 156 -43.13 -15.46 -2.76
CA ALA A 156 -42.33 -16.62 -3.14
C ALA A 156 -40.96 -16.20 -3.69
N GLN A 157 -40.94 -15.20 -4.57
CA GLN A 157 -39.70 -14.61 -5.10
C GLN A 157 -38.83 -14.00 -3.99
N LEU A 158 -39.45 -13.27 -3.05
CA LEU A 158 -38.73 -12.69 -1.91
C LEU A 158 -38.09 -13.76 -1.02
N ARG A 159 -38.82 -14.86 -0.77
CA ARG A 159 -38.26 -16.01 -0.02
C ARG A 159 -37.10 -16.66 -0.76
N GLN A 160 -37.17 -16.77 -2.09
CA GLN A 160 -36.09 -17.33 -2.89
C GLN A 160 -34.83 -16.45 -2.83
N LEU A 161 -34.98 -15.13 -2.95
CA LEU A 161 -33.86 -14.19 -2.81
C LEU A 161 -33.22 -14.27 -1.42
N HIS A 162 -34.03 -14.29 -0.36
CA HIS A 162 -33.53 -14.41 1.00
C HIS A 162 -32.79 -15.74 1.24
N ASN A 163 -33.27 -16.85 0.66
CA ASN A 163 -32.58 -18.13 0.75
C ASN A 163 -31.23 -18.08 0.03
N LEU A 164 -31.18 -17.47 -1.15
CA LEU A 164 -29.94 -17.32 -1.91
C LEU A 164 -28.93 -16.43 -1.16
N GLU A 165 -29.37 -15.34 -0.55
CA GLU A 165 -28.55 -14.50 0.33
C GLU A 165 -28.05 -15.26 1.57
N ALA A 166 -28.90 -16.07 2.19
CA ALA A 166 -28.50 -16.88 3.33
C ALA A 166 -27.47 -17.95 2.96
N GLU A 167 -27.55 -18.51 1.76
CA GLU A 167 -26.57 -19.48 1.24
C GLU A 167 -25.23 -18.83 0.90
N THR A 168 -25.23 -17.67 0.23
CA THR A 168 -23.99 -16.93 -0.06
C THR A 168 -23.27 -16.49 1.22
N LEU A 169 -24.01 -16.05 2.25
CA LEU A 169 -23.43 -15.72 3.55
C LEU A 169 -22.83 -16.94 4.27
N LYS A 170 -23.44 -18.12 4.14
CA LYS A 170 -22.89 -19.37 4.68
C LYS A 170 -21.60 -19.75 3.96
N GLU A 171 -21.57 -19.66 2.63
CA GLU A 171 -20.41 -19.95 1.82
C GLU A 171 -19.24 -19.02 2.15
N LEU A 172 -19.47 -17.71 2.25
CA LEU A 172 -18.45 -16.73 2.63
C LEU A 172 -17.86 -17.01 4.03
N ARG A 173 -18.70 -17.36 5.00
CA ARG A 173 -18.23 -17.73 6.35
C ARG A 173 -17.38 -19.00 6.34
N LEU A 174 -17.77 -20.00 5.54
CA LEU A 174 -17.00 -21.23 5.39
C LEU A 174 -15.64 -20.96 4.73
N GLN A 175 -15.61 -20.13 3.68
CA GLN A 175 -14.40 -19.74 2.99
C GLN A 175 -13.43 -18.98 3.92
N GLU A 176 -13.94 -18.05 4.74
CA GLU A 176 -13.16 -17.30 5.73
C GLU A 176 -12.54 -18.24 6.79
N LEU A 177 -13.31 -19.21 7.30
CA LEU A 177 -12.79 -20.20 8.24
C LEU A 177 -11.69 -21.08 7.62
N ASN A 178 -11.83 -21.46 6.35
CA ASN A 178 -10.79 -22.20 5.63
C ASN A 178 -9.50 -21.36 5.47
N ARG A 179 -9.61 -20.09 5.07
CA ARG A 179 -8.45 -19.19 4.97
C ARG A 179 -7.71 -19.04 6.29
N ARG A 180 -8.45 -18.92 7.42
CA ARG A 180 -7.82 -18.87 8.76
C ARG A 180 -7.09 -20.15 9.10
N ARG A 181 -7.69 -21.30 8.83
CA ARG A 181 -7.06 -22.60 9.06
C ARG A 181 -5.78 -22.77 8.23
N GLU A 182 -5.81 -22.41 6.95
CA GLU A 182 -4.63 -22.45 6.09
C GLU A 182 -3.52 -21.52 6.59
N ALA A 183 -3.89 -20.30 7.00
CA ALA A 183 -2.94 -19.35 7.60
C ALA A 183 -2.33 -19.87 8.91
N GLU A 184 -3.12 -20.52 9.77
CA GLU A 184 -2.65 -21.15 11.01
C GLU A 184 -1.71 -22.33 10.72
N GLN A 185 -2.02 -23.16 9.73
CA GLN A 185 -1.16 -24.26 9.29
C GLN A 185 0.18 -23.77 8.75
N GLU A 186 0.18 -22.74 7.88
CA GLU A 186 1.43 -22.17 7.36
C GLU A 186 2.24 -21.50 8.48
N ASN A 187 1.58 -20.83 9.44
CA ASN A 187 2.25 -20.26 10.61
C ASN A 187 2.90 -21.36 11.48
N ALA A 188 2.21 -22.49 11.70
CA ALA A 188 2.76 -23.64 12.39
C ALA A 188 3.98 -24.22 11.66
N ARG A 189 3.89 -24.35 10.33
CA ARG A 189 5.00 -24.82 9.48
C ARG A 189 6.21 -23.88 9.54
N LEU A 190 6.00 -22.57 9.43
CA LEU A 190 7.07 -21.57 9.54
C LEU A 190 7.72 -21.57 10.92
N LYS A 191 6.94 -21.75 12.00
CA LYS A 191 7.47 -21.92 13.36
C LYS A 191 8.33 -23.18 13.48
N GLU A 192 7.92 -24.29 12.88
CA GLU A 192 8.71 -25.52 12.86
C GLU A 192 10.02 -25.34 12.06
N GLU A 193 9.96 -24.72 10.89
CA GLU A 193 11.15 -24.40 10.08
C GLU A 193 12.12 -23.47 10.84
N LEU A 194 11.62 -22.45 11.54
CA LEU A 194 12.41 -21.59 12.41
C LEU A 194 13.03 -22.36 13.58
N ALA A 195 12.28 -23.23 14.25
CA ALA A 195 12.78 -24.07 15.33
C ALA A 195 13.88 -25.03 14.82
N LYS A 196 13.71 -25.60 13.63
CA LYS A 196 14.68 -26.47 12.97
C LYS A 196 15.97 -25.70 12.61
N ARG A 197 15.85 -24.49 12.06
CA ARG A 197 17.00 -23.64 11.72
C ARG A 197 17.74 -23.14 12.96
N SER A 198 17.01 -22.81 14.02
CA SER A 198 17.58 -22.43 15.32
C SER A 198 18.44 -23.55 15.92
N ARG A 199 18.06 -24.82 15.73
CA ARG A 199 18.88 -25.97 16.16
C ARG A 199 20.06 -26.28 15.23
N ALA A 200 19.92 -26.03 13.93
CA ALA A 200 20.94 -26.35 12.94
C ALA A 200 22.03 -25.29 12.78
N THR A 201 21.76 -24.04 13.19
CA THR A 201 22.77 -22.97 13.16
C THR A 201 23.52 -23.00 14.49
N PRO A 202 24.82 -23.37 14.52
CA PRO A 202 25.61 -23.24 15.73
C PRO A 202 25.50 -21.79 16.20
N LYS A 203 24.97 -21.57 17.42
CA LYS A 203 24.97 -20.25 18.04
C LYS A 203 26.41 -19.75 17.97
N SER A 204 26.67 -18.78 17.10
CA SER A 204 28.02 -18.25 16.97
C SER A 204 28.39 -17.63 18.32
N SER A 205 29.63 -17.86 18.77
CA SER A 205 30.18 -17.35 20.03
C SER A 205 30.12 -15.82 20.19
N PHE A 206 29.63 -15.13 19.17
CA PHE A 206 29.32 -13.71 19.21
C PHE A 206 28.06 -13.39 20.02
N TRP A 207 27.03 -14.25 19.98
CA TRP A 207 25.79 -14.05 20.75
C TRP A 207 25.98 -14.34 22.23
N GLU A 208 26.79 -15.34 22.57
CA GLU A 208 27.13 -15.69 23.96
C GLU A 208 27.83 -14.53 24.68
N LYS A 209 28.69 -13.78 23.97
CA LYS A 209 29.35 -12.57 24.50
C LYS A 209 28.42 -11.36 24.66
N LEU A 210 27.28 -11.32 23.98
CA LEU A 210 26.29 -10.25 24.16
C LEU A 210 25.40 -10.51 25.39
N ASP A 211 25.00 -11.76 25.62
CA ASP A 211 24.24 -12.15 26.83
C ASP A 211 25.11 -12.00 28.10
N GLU A 212 26.41 -12.30 28.02
CA GLU A 212 27.32 -12.18 29.17
C GLU A 212 27.57 -10.71 29.60
N VAL A 213 27.44 -9.74 28.69
CA VAL A 213 27.56 -8.32 29.03
C VAL A 213 26.32 -7.78 29.76
N ASP A 214 25.14 -8.36 29.52
CA ASP A 214 23.89 -7.90 30.14
C ASP A 214 23.73 -8.41 31.58
N VAL A 215 24.35 -9.54 31.93
CA VAL A 215 24.28 -10.11 33.29
C VAL A 215 25.25 -9.43 34.26
N VAL A 216 26.36 -8.85 33.79
CA VAL A 216 27.35 -8.18 34.66
C VAL A 216 26.94 -6.74 35.01
N ALA A 217 26.00 -6.13 34.27
CA ALA A 217 25.46 -4.80 34.57
C ALA A 217 24.25 -4.84 35.52
N GLY A 218 24.25 -5.77 36.47
CA GLY A 218 23.27 -5.85 37.55
C GLY A 218 23.34 -4.62 38.45
N GLY A 219 22.44 -3.66 38.20
CA GLY A 219 22.10 -2.62 39.15
C GLY A 219 21.98 -1.23 38.53
N SER A 220 20.73 -0.78 38.42
CA SER A 220 20.26 0.61 38.33
C SER A 220 19.69 1.05 36.98
N VAL A 221 18.35 0.99 36.93
CA VAL A 221 17.42 1.90 36.25
C VAL A 221 17.47 1.93 34.71
N PRO A 222 16.36 1.64 34.01
CA PRO A 222 16.29 1.73 32.56
C PRO A 222 16.28 3.21 32.14
N VAL A 223 17.47 3.75 31.89
CA VAL A 223 17.64 5.04 31.19
C VAL A 223 18.00 4.72 29.74
N PRO A 224 17.24 5.21 28.73
CA PRO A 224 17.57 5.01 27.34
C PRO A 224 18.82 5.82 26.99
N ARG A 225 19.99 5.17 27.02
CA ARG A 225 21.26 5.80 26.61
C ARG A 225 21.36 5.77 25.09
N THR A 226 21.18 6.96 24.51
CA THR A 226 21.51 7.28 23.13
C THR A 226 23.02 7.07 22.92
N SER A 227 23.37 6.01 22.21
CA SER A 227 24.75 5.69 21.85
C SER A 227 25.28 6.74 20.86
N LYS A 228 26.09 7.66 21.38
CA LYS A 228 26.83 8.69 20.63
C LYS A 228 28.01 8.06 19.89
N GLY A 229 27.71 7.28 18.85
CA GLY A 229 28.69 6.78 17.90
C GLY A 229 28.95 7.82 16.81
N LYS A 230 30.21 8.25 16.70
CA LYS A 230 30.72 9.20 15.70
C LYS A 230 30.58 8.63 14.28
N LYS A 231 29.37 8.67 13.72
CA LYS A 231 29.12 8.35 12.30
C LYS A 231 29.23 9.63 11.48
N LYS A 232 30.11 9.57 10.48
CA LYS A 232 30.23 10.50 9.37
C LYS A 232 28.81 10.70 8.77
N PRO A 233 28.30 11.93 8.61
CA PRO A 233 26.97 12.14 8.03
C PRO A 233 27.02 11.76 6.55
N CYS A 234 26.48 10.58 6.22
CA CYS A 234 26.17 10.23 4.86
C CYS A 234 24.88 10.97 4.50
N SER A 235 25.04 12.14 3.87
CA SER A 235 23.98 13.00 3.35
C SER A 235 23.35 12.38 2.11
N GLY A 236 22.53 11.35 2.28
CA GLY A 236 21.95 10.64 1.14
C GLY A 236 20.86 9.67 1.52
N SER A 237 19.77 10.16 2.11
CA SER A 237 18.40 9.63 1.93
C SER A 237 17.46 10.40 2.86
N GLU A 238 17.08 11.61 2.44
CA GLU A 238 16.08 12.40 3.16
C GLU A 238 14.68 11.80 2.96
N ILE A 239 14.43 11.22 1.78
CA ILE A 239 13.17 10.59 1.36
C ILE A 239 12.78 9.39 2.26
N GLY A 240 13.75 8.60 2.75
CA GLY A 240 13.45 7.47 3.63
C GLY A 240 12.95 7.88 5.01
N ARG A 241 13.43 9.01 5.55
CA ARG A 241 13.12 9.44 6.92
C ARG A 241 11.73 10.02 7.06
N ASP A 242 11.19 10.61 6.00
CA ASP A 242 9.82 11.13 6.02
C ASP A 242 8.78 10.00 6.08
N ASN A 243 9.03 8.87 5.40
CA ASN A 243 8.16 7.69 5.47
C ASN A 243 8.13 7.08 6.89
N ASP A 244 9.30 6.98 7.55
CA ASP A 244 9.40 6.46 8.92
C ASP A 244 8.69 7.39 9.93
N ARG A 245 8.79 8.71 9.71
CA ARG A 245 8.12 9.71 10.52
C ARG A 245 6.60 9.58 10.42
N GLU A 246 6.07 9.42 9.21
CA GLU A 246 4.63 9.26 8.99
C GLU A 246 4.11 7.92 9.54
N ALA A 247 4.91 6.85 9.44
CA ALA A 247 4.60 5.57 10.07
C ALA A 247 4.46 5.71 11.59
N LEU A 248 5.40 6.39 12.26
CA LEU A 248 5.34 6.63 13.71
C LEU A 248 4.09 7.43 14.10
N VAL A 249 3.75 8.48 13.35
CA VAL A 249 2.54 9.29 13.61
C VAL A 249 1.28 8.41 13.54
N ARG A 250 1.18 7.52 12.54
CA ARG A 250 0.02 6.63 12.38
C ARG A 250 -0.05 5.58 13.49
N GLU A 251 1.07 5.02 13.90
CA GLU A 251 1.13 4.04 14.97
C GLU A 251 0.74 4.67 16.32
N SER A 252 1.34 5.81 16.67
CA SER A 252 0.99 6.51 17.91
C SER A 252 -0.47 6.94 17.92
N LYS A 253 -1.05 7.41 16.80
CA LYS A 253 -2.49 7.73 16.74
C LYS A 253 -3.37 6.53 17.12
N LYS A 254 -3.00 5.31 16.71
CA LYS A 254 -3.74 4.09 17.06
C LYS A 254 -3.61 3.76 18.54
N GLU A 255 -2.42 3.92 19.11
CA GLU A 255 -2.20 3.70 20.55
C GLU A 255 -3.04 4.65 21.40
N PHE A 256 -3.06 5.95 21.05
CA PHE A 256 -3.84 6.95 21.79
C PHE A 256 -5.35 6.79 21.66
N HIS A 257 -5.85 6.21 20.56
CA HIS A 257 -7.29 5.96 20.40
C HIS A 257 -7.81 4.89 21.37
N ASN A 258 -6.93 4.02 21.88
CA ASN A 258 -7.30 2.96 22.81
C ASN A 258 -7.16 3.38 24.29
N LEU A 259 -6.55 4.54 24.57
CA LEU A 259 -6.33 5.03 25.92
C LEU A 259 -7.56 5.75 26.46
N LYS A 260 -7.78 5.64 27.77
CA LYS A 260 -8.83 6.41 28.45
C LYS A 260 -8.33 7.84 28.68
N LYS A 261 -9.28 8.77 28.88
CA LYS A 261 -8.98 10.19 29.15
C LYS A 261 -7.97 10.38 30.29
N ASP A 262 -8.07 9.59 31.35
CA ASP A 262 -7.20 9.69 32.52
C ASP A 262 -5.74 9.35 32.18
N ASP A 263 -5.53 8.30 31.37
CA ASP A 263 -4.19 7.91 30.91
C ASP A 263 -3.58 9.01 30.02
N VAL A 264 -4.40 9.62 29.15
CA VAL A 264 -3.95 10.75 28.32
C VAL A 264 -3.56 11.95 29.19
N MET A 265 -4.32 12.27 30.24
CA MET A 265 -3.96 13.35 31.18
C MET A 265 -2.67 13.06 31.96
N GLU A 266 -2.42 11.79 32.31
CA GLU A 266 -1.15 11.39 32.95
C GLU A 266 0.03 11.66 32.01
N ILE A 267 -0.10 11.30 30.73
CA ILE A 267 0.91 11.57 29.70
C ILE A 267 1.11 13.08 29.50
N CYS A 268 0.03 13.88 29.51
CA CYS A 268 0.13 15.34 29.44
C CYS A 268 0.97 15.92 30.56
N THR A 269 0.73 15.43 31.79
CA THR A 269 1.45 15.91 32.98
C THR A 269 2.93 15.52 32.92
N LYS A 270 3.23 14.29 32.47
CA LYS A 270 4.61 13.81 32.26
C LYS A 270 5.34 14.60 31.18
N GLU A 271 4.65 14.91 30.09
CA GLU A 271 5.21 15.66 28.96
C GLU A 271 5.19 17.17 29.20
N GLY A 272 4.51 17.69 30.23
CA GLY A 272 4.32 19.12 30.43
C GLY A 272 3.50 19.78 29.30
N ILE A 273 2.55 19.05 28.73
CA ILE A 273 1.59 19.55 27.73
C ILE A 273 0.30 19.97 28.46
N LYS A 274 -0.24 21.15 28.12
CA LYS A 274 -1.48 21.63 28.70
C LYS A 274 -2.66 20.87 28.07
N TYR A 275 -3.47 20.21 28.89
CA TYR A 275 -4.65 19.51 28.40
C TYR A 275 -5.69 20.52 27.85
N THR A 276 -6.08 20.37 26.59
CA THR A 276 -7.14 21.16 25.94
C THR A 276 -8.32 20.24 25.59
N THR A 277 -8.58 19.99 24.31
CA THR A 277 -9.47 18.94 23.85
C THR A 277 -8.69 17.64 23.65
N LEU A 278 -9.36 16.49 23.79
CA LEU A 278 -8.68 15.19 23.72
C LEU A 278 -7.94 15.00 22.38
N SER A 279 -8.55 15.40 21.26
CA SER A 279 -7.96 15.28 19.92
C SER A 279 -6.76 16.19 19.69
N GLU A 280 -6.82 17.44 20.15
CA GLU A 280 -5.71 18.39 20.05
C GLU A 280 -4.54 17.93 20.93
N THR A 281 -4.86 17.52 22.16
CA THR A 281 -3.88 17.05 23.13
C THR A 281 -3.14 15.80 22.64
N ILE A 282 -3.85 14.82 22.08
CA ILE A 282 -3.24 13.64 21.44
C ILE A 282 -2.30 14.07 20.30
N THR A 283 -2.71 15.03 19.47
CA THR A 283 -1.90 15.51 18.36
C THR A 283 -0.63 16.21 18.85
N GLU A 284 -0.71 17.03 19.90
CA GLU A 284 0.44 17.67 20.53
C GLU A 284 1.41 16.66 21.15
N ILE A 285 0.90 15.63 21.85
CA ILE A 285 1.73 14.55 22.39
C ILE A 285 2.47 13.82 21.27
N ILE A 286 1.77 13.44 20.19
CA ILE A 286 2.38 12.75 19.06
C ILE A 286 3.46 13.61 18.40
N ASN A 287 3.18 14.90 18.16
CA ASN A 287 4.17 15.82 17.61
C ASN A 287 5.41 15.91 18.48
N LYS A 288 5.24 15.96 19.81
CA LYS A 288 6.35 15.99 20.76
C LYS A 288 7.16 14.68 20.78
N CYS A 289 6.49 13.53 20.71
CA CYS A 289 7.15 12.23 20.56
C CYS A 289 7.96 12.15 19.27
N VAL A 290 7.40 12.63 18.17
CA VAL A 290 8.06 12.67 16.86
C VAL A 290 9.26 13.63 16.87
N GLU A 291 9.12 14.81 17.48
CA GLU A 291 10.23 15.76 17.65
C GLU A 291 11.34 15.19 18.54
N ARG A 292 11.01 14.41 19.57
CA ARG A 292 11.99 13.72 20.41
C ARG A 292 12.75 12.63 19.63
N ALA A 293 12.04 11.88 18.79
CA ALA A 293 12.62 10.76 18.03
C ALA A 293 13.45 11.22 16.82
N PHE A 294 12.93 12.17 16.05
CA PHE A 294 13.53 12.61 14.78
C PHE A 294 14.22 13.97 14.86
N GLY A 295 14.17 14.64 16.02
CA GLY A 295 14.58 16.03 16.16
C GLY A 295 13.52 17.01 15.69
N LYS A 296 13.70 18.28 16.04
CA LYS A 296 12.90 19.38 15.49
C LYS A 296 13.12 19.40 13.98
N LYS A 297 12.05 19.41 13.18
CA LYS A 297 12.19 19.71 11.75
C LYS A 297 12.91 21.06 11.68
N PRO A 298 13.99 21.21 10.91
CA PRO A 298 14.48 22.55 10.61
C PRO A 298 13.28 23.31 10.07
N VAL A 299 12.92 24.42 10.74
CA VAL A 299 11.96 25.36 10.17
C VAL A 299 12.65 25.85 8.92
N ILE A 300 12.28 25.27 7.78
CA ILE A 300 12.64 25.80 6.47
C ILE A 300 11.90 27.11 6.44
N GLN A 301 12.58 28.16 6.88
CA GLN A 301 12.16 29.52 6.62
C GLN A 301 12.22 29.61 5.10
N GLU A 302 11.08 29.41 4.44
CA GLU A 302 10.92 29.67 3.03
C GLU A 302 11.36 31.12 2.82
N VAL A 303 12.61 31.29 2.41
CA VAL A 303 13.09 32.54 1.86
C VAL A 303 12.30 32.68 0.57
N SER A 304 11.20 33.43 0.64
CA SER A 304 10.44 33.86 -0.51
C SER A 304 11.44 34.49 -1.47
N ASP A 305 11.74 33.80 -2.56
CA ASP A 305 12.57 34.29 -3.66
C ASP A 305 11.76 35.30 -4.48
N ASP A 306 11.31 36.35 -3.79
CA ASP A 306 10.63 37.49 -4.37
C ASP A 306 11.71 38.47 -4.85
N VAL A 307 12.42 38.06 -5.90
CA VAL A 307 13.19 38.98 -6.73
C VAL A 307 12.19 39.84 -7.49
N ALA A 308 11.98 41.01 -6.91
CA ALA A 308 11.24 42.14 -7.45
C ALA A 308 11.59 42.41 -8.93
N GLY A 309 10.65 42.08 -9.80
CA GLY A 309 10.44 42.78 -11.06
C GLY A 309 9.32 43.78 -10.87
N GLU A 310 9.67 45.01 -10.49
CA GLU A 310 8.76 46.15 -10.52
C GLU A 310 8.27 46.36 -11.97
N SER A 311 6.98 46.12 -12.22
CA SER A 311 6.25 46.81 -13.29
C SER A 311 5.14 47.63 -12.67
N GLN A 312 5.56 48.80 -12.20
CA GLN A 312 4.82 50.05 -12.23
C GLN A 312 4.19 50.23 -13.62
N ASP A 313 2.87 50.27 -13.74
CA ASP A 313 2.13 51.54 -13.80
C ASP A 313 0.64 51.31 -14.05
N ASP A 314 -0.11 52.29 -13.59
CA ASP A 314 -1.54 52.54 -13.62
C ASP A 314 -2.34 52.04 -14.84
N SER A 315 -3.61 51.66 -14.63
CA SER A 315 -4.74 52.56 -14.93
C SER A 315 -6.10 51.85 -14.96
N ARG A 316 -7.09 52.49 -14.31
CA ARG A 316 -8.54 52.52 -14.61
C ARG A 316 -9.32 51.21 -14.40
N ASN A 317 -10.09 51.11 -13.32
CA ASN A 317 -11.43 51.70 -13.17
C ASN A 317 -12.34 51.37 -14.36
N ASP A 318 -13.30 50.48 -14.16
CA ASP A 318 -14.70 50.88 -14.09
C ASP A 318 -15.56 49.69 -13.64
N GLY A 319 -16.29 49.93 -12.56
CA GLY A 319 -17.31 49.03 -12.08
C GLY A 319 -18.42 48.86 -13.10
N ARG A 320 -19.03 47.66 -13.09
CA ARG A 320 -20.39 47.49 -13.56
C ARG A 320 -21.06 46.38 -12.76
N ASP A 321 -21.82 46.81 -11.78
CA ASP A 321 -22.98 46.09 -11.29
C ASP A 321 -23.92 45.83 -12.47
N SER A 322 -24.40 44.59 -12.60
CA SER A 322 -25.66 44.31 -13.28
C SER A 322 -26.29 43.08 -12.65
N ALA A 323 -27.31 43.37 -11.86
CA ALA A 323 -28.36 42.46 -11.43
C ALA A 323 -29.37 42.17 -12.57
N ALA A 324 -30.29 41.24 -12.30
CA ALA A 324 -31.46 40.80 -13.07
C ALA A 324 -31.16 39.76 -14.17
N SER A 325 -31.88 38.64 -14.32
CA SER A 325 -33.20 38.19 -13.83
C SER A 325 -33.19 36.67 -13.66
#